data_AF-A0A060BHV1-F1
#
_entry.id   AF-A0A060BHV1-F1
#
_cell.length_a   1.000
_cell.length_b   1.000
_cell.length_c   1.000
_cell.angle_alpha   90.00
_cell.angle_beta   90.00
_cell.angle_gamma   90.00
#
_symmetry.space_group_name_H-M   'P 1'
#
loop_
_entity.id
_entity.type
_entity.pdbx_description
1 polymer ?
#
loop_
_entity_poly.entity_id
_entity_poly.type
_entity_poly.pdbx_seq_one_letter_code
_entity_poly.pdbx_strand_id
1 'polypeptide(L)' 'MSSIMNQWTDELRYAPYSSWTSAHLENLTSIIAQSSWRFKYHIQPQTGLLNDPNGFSYFNNQWHLFIKR' A
#
# COMPACT_ATOMS: atom_id res chain seq x y z
N MET A 1 21.27 3.34 -3.70
CA MET A 1 20.13 2.55 -3.18
C MET A 1 19.40 3.41 -2.17
N SER A 2 18.10 3.65 -2.35
CA SER A 2 17.30 4.31 -1.30
C SER A 2 17.12 3.35 -0.13
N SER A 3 17.58 3.74 1.06
CA SER A 3 17.34 2.94 2.26
C SER A 3 15.86 3.02 2.62
N ILE A 4 15.16 1.89 2.63
CA ILE A 4 13.80 1.80 3.15
C ILE A 4 13.88 1.95 4.68
N MET A 5 12.90 2.63 5.29
CA MET A 5 12.80 2.66 6.74
C MET A 5 12.47 1.26 7.29
N ASN A 6 13.46 0.66 7.93
CA ASN A 6 13.38 -0.69 8.51
C ASN A 6 12.96 -0.68 10.00
N GLN A 7 12.78 0.50 10.60
CA GLN A 7 12.25 0.69 11.95
C GLN A 7 11.22 1.81 11.93
N TRP A 8 10.15 1.64 12.70
CA TRP A 8 9.00 2.54 12.74
C TRP A 8 8.72 2.95 14.19
N THR A 9 8.75 4.26 14.46
CA THR A 9 8.27 4.83 15.73
C THR A 9 6.77 5.13 15.65
N ASP A 10 6.14 5.48 16.76
CA ASP A 10 4.72 5.81 16.78
C ASP A 10 4.43 7.07 15.96
N GLU A 11 5.29 8.08 16.04
CA GLU A 11 5.19 9.32 15.26
C GLU A 11 5.26 9.04 13.76
N LEU A 12 6.10 8.10 13.33
CA LEU A 12 6.19 7.68 11.93
C LEU A 12 4.96 6.88 11.50
N ARG A 13 4.44 5.97 12.34
CA ARG A 13 3.24 5.16 12.06
C ARG A 13 1.97 6.00 11.95
N TYR A 14 1.88 7.09 12.72
CA TYR A 14 0.74 7.99 12.74
C TYR A 14 0.96 9.31 11.97
N ALA A 15 2.07 9.43 11.23
CA ALA A 15 2.35 10.59 10.38
C ALA A 15 1.27 10.72 9.29
N PRO A 16 0.66 11.91 9.10
CA PRO A 16 -0.42 12.10 8.14
C PRO A 16 0.07 11.87 6.70
N TYR A 17 -0.78 11.36 5.81
CA TYR A 17 -0.37 11.07 4.42
C TYR A 17 0.26 12.27 3.68
N SER A 18 -0.12 13.50 4.05
CA SER A 18 0.43 14.75 3.50
C SER A 18 1.88 15.07 3.92
N SER A 19 2.45 14.41 4.94
CA SER A 19 3.87 14.59 5.30
C SER A 19 4.82 13.82 4.40
N TRP A 20 4.31 12.93 3.54
CA TRP A 20 5.11 12.09 2.66
C TRP A 20 5.16 12.69 1.25
N THR A 21 6.36 12.85 0.70
CA THR A 21 6.55 13.44 -0.63
C THR A 21 6.18 12.46 -1.74
N SER A 22 5.74 12.96 -2.91
CA SER A 22 5.45 12.12 -4.08
C SER A 22 6.65 11.25 -4.47
N ALA A 23 7.86 11.81 -4.44
CA ALA A 23 9.10 11.07 -4.71
C ALA A 23 9.33 9.89 -3.74
N HIS A 24 8.91 10.01 -2.48
CA HIS A 24 8.96 8.89 -1.53
C HIS A 24 7.98 7.76 -1.93
N LEU A 25 6.75 8.13 -2.31
CA LEU A 25 5.71 7.19 -2.74
C LEU A 25 6.07 6.51 -4.07
N GLU A 26 6.64 7.24 -5.02
CA GLU A 26 7.16 6.74 -6.29
C GLU A 26 8.31 5.74 -6.08
N ASN A 27 9.25 6.04 -5.18
CA ASN A 27 10.33 5.14 -4.80
C ASN A 27 9.80 3.83 -4.18
N LEU A 28 8.84 3.89 -3.25
CA LEU A 28 8.17 2.69 -2.71
C LEU A 28 7.48 1.88 -3.82
N THR A 29 6.84 2.56 -4.78
CA THR A 29 6.14 1.92 -5.92
C THR A 29 7.13 1.17 -6.80
N SER A 30 8.25 1.80 -7.13
CA SER A 30 9.33 1.21 -7.95
C SER A 30 9.91 -0.05 -7.28
N ILE A 31 10.21 0.04 -5.98
CA ILE A 31 10.75 -1.09 -5.19
C ILE A 31 9.78 -2.26 -5.16
N ILE A 32 8.49 -2.02 -4.90
CA ILE A 32 7.47 -3.08 -4.83
C ILE A 32 7.22 -3.70 -6.21
N ALA A 33 7.28 -2.92 -7.29
CA ALA A 33 7.17 -3.42 -8.66
C ALA A 33 8.35 -4.33 -9.06
N GLN A 34 9.53 -4.10 -8.49
CA GLN A 34 10.75 -4.90 -8.71
C GLN A 34 10.85 -6.13 -7.79
N SER A 35 9.95 -6.28 -6.81
CA SER A 35 9.98 -7.43 -5.90
C SER A 35 9.69 -8.75 -6.63
N SER A 36 10.58 -9.73 -6.48
CA SER A 36 10.36 -11.11 -6.95
C SER A 36 9.17 -11.81 -6.27
N TRP A 37 8.66 -11.23 -5.16
CA TRP A 37 7.49 -11.71 -4.44
C TRP A 37 6.21 -10.92 -4.76
N ARG A 38 6.24 -9.99 -5.74
CA ARG A 38 5.05 -9.27 -6.22
C ARG A 38 4.05 -10.26 -6.83
N PHE A 39 2.86 -10.33 -6.27
CA PHE A 39 1.80 -11.21 -6.78
C PHE A 39 1.26 -10.71 -8.12
N LYS A 40 0.96 -11.65 -9.02
CA LYS A 40 0.43 -11.38 -10.38
C LYS A 40 -1.09 -11.57 -10.51
N TYR A 41 -1.69 -12.37 -9.61
CA TYR A 41 -3.10 -12.78 -9.68
C TYR A 41 -3.85 -12.66 -8.34
N HIS A 42 -3.23 -12.05 -7.34
CA HIS A 42 -3.86 -11.73 -6.05
C HIS A 42 -3.91 -10.22 -5.85
N ILE A 43 -4.95 -9.75 -5.16
CA ILE A 43 -5.09 -8.33 -4.81
C ILE A 43 -3.99 -7.96 -3.81
N GLN A 44 -3.19 -6.95 -4.14
CA GLN A 44 -2.28 -6.28 -3.21
C GLN A 44 -2.11 -4.81 -3.63
N PRO A 45 -1.81 -3.88 -2.70
CA PRO A 45 -1.71 -2.46 -2.99
C PRO A 45 -0.55 -2.14 -3.94
N GLN A 46 -0.54 -0.92 -4.46
CA GLN A 46 0.59 -0.37 -5.21
C GLN A 46 1.80 -0.17 -4.29
N THR A 47 1.57 0.33 -3.06
CA THR A 47 2.58 0.53 -2.01
C THR A 47 2.02 0.27 -0.62
N GLY A 48 2.91 0.02 0.35
CA GLY A 48 2.54 -0.13 1.75
C GLY A 48 1.98 -1.51 2.10
N LEU A 49 1.26 -1.57 3.22
CA LEU A 49 0.73 -2.79 3.81
C LEU A 49 -0.71 -3.05 3.36
N LEU A 50 -1.08 -4.33 3.18
CA LEU A 50 -2.47 -4.74 3.02
C LEU A 50 -2.96 -5.40 4.31
N ASN A 51 -4.12 -4.96 4.80
CA ASN A 51 -4.79 -5.55 5.96
C ASN A 51 -6.21 -6.03 5.56
N ASP A 52 -7.13 -6.03 6.52
CA ASP A 52 -8.48 -6.59 6.40
C ASP A 52 -9.23 -6.18 5.12
N PRO A 53 -9.94 -7.13 4.46
CA PRO A 53 -10.95 -6.79 3.48
C PRO A 53 -12.15 -6.11 4.16
N ASN A 54 -12.67 -5.07 3.54
CA ASN A 54 -13.83 -4.30 4.02
C ASN A 54 -14.84 -4.07 2.90
N GLY A 55 -16.11 -3.89 3.25
CA GLY A 55 -17.17 -3.51 2.30
C GLY A 55 -17.34 -4.45 1.11
N PHE A 56 -16.94 -5.73 1.21
CA PHE A 56 -17.12 -6.70 0.13
C PHE A 56 -18.62 -6.87 -0.14
N SER A 57 -19.06 -6.40 -1.31
CA SER A 57 -20.48 -6.20 -1.60
C SER A 57 -20.74 -6.23 -3.11
N TYR A 58 -22.01 -6.45 -3.48
CA TYR A 58 -22.46 -6.33 -4.85
C TYR A 58 -23.32 -5.07 -5.00
N PHE A 59 -22.92 -4.16 -5.87
CA PHE A 59 -23.59 -2.86 -6.09
C PHE A 59 -23.38 -2.38 -7.53
N ASN A 60 -24.37 -1.68 -8.08
CA ASN A 60 -24.35 -1.18 -9.47
C ASN A 60 -23.87 -2.24 -10.49
N ASN A 61 -24.47 -3.43 -10.43
CA ASN A 61 -24.18 -4.60 -11.26
C ASN A 61 -22.73 -5.16 -11.19
N GLN A 62 -21.95 -4.78 -10.18
CA GLN A 62 -20.54 -5.20 -10.01
C GLN A 62 -20.21 -5.62 -8.58
N TRP A 63 -19.16 -6.44 -8.42
CA TRP A 63 -18.56 -6.75 -7.12
C TRP A 63 -17.57 -5.65 -6.74
N HIS A 64 -17.71 -5.11 -5.53
CA HIS A 64 -16.83 -4.10 -4.94
C HIS A 64 -16.12 -4.70 -3.73
N LEU A 65 -14.83 -4.40 -3.61
CA LEU A 65 -14.01 -4.77 -2.45
C LEU A 65 -13.17 -3.57 -2.03
N PHE A 66 -13.26 -3.22 -0.75
CA PHE A 66 -12.42 -2.21 -0.12
C PHE A 66 -11.42 -2.89 0.81
N ILE A 67 -10.36 -2.18 1.16
CA ILE A 67 -9.24 -2.66 1.96
C ILE A 67 -8.75 -1.51 2.83
N LYS A 68 -8.26 -1.80 4.05
CA LYS A 68 -7.61 -0.77 4.86
C LYS A 68 -6.28 -0.35 4.21
N ARG A 69 -6.01 0.96 4.24
CA ARG A 69 -4.76 1.59 3.80
C ARG A 69 -4.20 2.42 4.94
#